data_AF-A0AAA9S2R0-F1
#
_entry.id   AF-A0AAA9S2R0-F1
#
_cell.length_a   1.000
_cell.length_b   1.000
_cell.length_c   1.000
_cell.angle_alpha   90.00
_cell.angle_beta   90.00
_cell.angle_gamma   90.00
#
_symmetry.space_group_name_H-M   'P 1'
#
loop_
_entity.id
_entity.type
_entity.pdbx_description
1 polymer ?
#
loop_
_entity_poly.entity_id
_entity_poly.type
_entity_poly.pdbx_seq_one_letter_code
_entity_poly.pdbx_strand_id
1 'polypeptide(L)'
;MAEPVRQELSALAAIFCGPDEWEVLSLSETDGAVFRILTKAEGFMDTDIPLQLVFHLPLSYPYCLPGIVVNSKHLTRAQCEIVKEKLLEQAETLLLEPMVHELVLWIQENLRHILKCPEAGGGSEKCSSAASMTVDDGLWMTLLHLDHMRAKAKYVKTVEKWASDLRLTGRLMFMGKIILILLQGDRNDIKVPKSLMLNVNLAIFC
;
A
#
# COMPACT_ATOMS: atom_id res chain seq x y z
N MET A 1 -20.91 15.69 13.29
CA MET A 1 -20.19 15.48 12.01
C MET A 1 -20.01 16.80 11.28
N ALA A 2 -18.88 16.99 10.60
CA ALA A 2 -18.60 18.19 9.82
C ALA A 2 -19.46 18.23 8.53
N GLU A 3 -19.84 19.44 8.12
CA GLU A 3 -20.63 19.70 6.90
C GLU A 3 -20.06 19.05 5.61
N PRO A 4 -18.74 19.10 5.30
CA PRO A 4 -18.21 18.46 4.09
C PRO A 4 -18.44 16.95 4.04
N VAL A 5 -18.39 16.26 5.19
CA VAL A 5 -18.60 14.81 5.29
C VAL A 5 -20.06 14.46 5.00
N ARG A 6 -21.00 15.29 5.46
CA ARG A 6 -22.42 15.09 5.19
C ARG A 6 -22.74 15.25 3.70
N GLN A 7 -22.12 16.24 3.05
CA GLN A 7 -22.26 16.46 1.62
C GLN A 7 -21.67 15.32 0.82
N GLU A 8 -20.48 14.82 1.18
CA GLU A 8 -19.87 13.65 0.55
C GLU A 8 -20.76 12.41 0.67
N LEU A 9 -21.27 12.09 1.86
CA LEU A 9 -22.19 10.96 2.07
C LEU A 9 -23.46 11.09 1.22
N SER A 10 -24.02 12.30 1.11
CA SER A 10 -25.19 12.55 0.27
C SER A 10 -24.88 12.39 -1.21
N ALA A 11 -23.70 12.82 -1.66
CA ALA A 11 -23.26 12.66 -3.04
C ALA A 11 -23.03 11.18 -3.38
N LEU A 12 -22.35 10.43 -2.49
CA LEU A 12 -22.12 8.99 -2.65
C LEU A 12 -23.45 8.23 -2.75
N ALA A 13 -24.44 8.54 -1.90
CA ALA A 13 -25.75 7.93 -1.97
C ALA A 13 -26.49 8.22 -3.29
N ALA A 14 -26.24 9.36 -3.92
CA ALA A 14 -26.81 9.70 -5.23
C ALA A 14 -26.07 8.99 -6.39
N ILE A 15 -24.75 8.81 -6.27
CA ILE A 15 -23.91 8.12 -7.25
C ILE A 15 -24.21 6.62 -7.24
N PHE A 16 -24.23 6.00 -6.06
CA PHE A 16 -24.45 4.57 -5.86
C PHE A 16 -25.92 4.28 -5.54
N CYS A 17 -26.80 4.55 -6.52
CA CYS A 17 -28.24 4.44 -6.38
C CYS A 17 -28.82 3.08 -6.80
N GLY A 18 -27.98 2.14 -7.24
CA GLY A 18 -28.41 0.79 -7.60
C GLY A 18 -28.81 -0.06 -6.38
N PRO A 19 -29.50 -1.20 -6.61
CA PRO A 19 -29.92 -2.09 -5.53
C PRO A 19 -28.69 -2.63 -4.78
N ASP A 20 -28.69 -2.47 -3.45
CA ASP A 20 -27.62 -2.88 -2.53
C ASP A 20 -26.25 -2.21 -2.73
N GLU A 21 -26.12 -1.25 -3.66
CA GLU A 21 -24.86 -0.56 -3.98
C GLU A 21 -24.38 0.35 -2.84
N TRP A 22 -25.31 0.92 -2.08
CA TRP A 22 -25.04 1.80 -0.96
C TRP A 22 -25.82 1.36 0.28
N GLU A 23 -25.12 1.13 1.39
CA GLU A 23 -25.76 0.87 2.67
C GLU A 23 -25.02 1.58 3.80
N VAL A 24 -25.75 2.36 4.59
CA VAL A 24 -25.21 2.97 5.80
C VAL A 24 -25.38 1.99 6.96
N LEU A 25 -24.27 1.55 7.54
CA LEU A 25 -24.25 0.55 8.62
C LEU A 25 -24.43 1.22 9.99
N SER A 26 -23.77 2.36 10.20
CA SER A 26 -23.94 3.17 11.40
C SER A 26 -23.63 4.64 11.15
N LEU A 27 -24.38 5.51 11.81
CA LEU A 27 -24.10 6.94 11.88
C LEU A 27 -24.14 7.33 13.36
N SER A 28 -23.00 7.74 13.88
CA SER A 28 -22.82 8.16 15.25
C SER A 28 -22.23 9.55 15.29
N GLU A 29 -22.74 10.40 16.19
CA GLU A 29 -22.14 11.70 16.45
C GLU A 29 -20.82 11.58 17.20
N THR A 30 -20.57 10.46 17.88
CA THR A 30 -19.36 10.22 18.68
C THR A 30 -18.31 9.39 17.95
N ASP A 31 -18.74 8.41 17.15
CA ASP A 31 -17.84 7.44 16.49
C ASP A 31 -17.68 7.70 14.99
N GLY A 32 -18.47 8.62 14.44
CA GLY A 32 -18.45 8.96 13.03
C GLY A 32 -19.40 8.10 12.19
N ALA A 33 -19.05 7.88 10.92
CA ALA A 33 -19.91 7.20 9.96
C ALA A 33 -19.29 5.89 9.48
N VAL A 34 -20.09 4.83 9.42
CA VAL A 34 -19.71 3.56 8.80
C VAL A 34 -20.73 3.22 7.72
N PHE A 35 -20.24 2.98 6.52
CA PHE A 35 -21.08 2.61 5.39
C PHE A 35 -20.36 1.63 4.48
N ARG A 36 -21.14 0.99 3.64
CA ARG A 36 -20.71 -0.01 2.66
C ARG A 36 -21.08 0.46 1.27
N ILE A 37 -20.13 0.30 0.36
CA ILE A 37 -20.30 0.47 -1.07
C ILE A 37 -20.06 -0.89 -1.74
N LEU A 38 -21.04 -1.38 -2.48
CA LEU A 38 -20.84 -2.47 -3.43
C LEU A 38 -20.55 -1.86 -4.79
N THR A 39 -19.42 -2.24 -5.36
CA THR A 39 -18.94 -1.70 -6.63
C THR A 39 -18.37 -2.82 -7.50
N LYS A 40 -18.14 -2.52 -8.77
CA LYS A 40 -17.55 -3.44 -9.74
C LYS A 40 -16.28 -2.82 -10.27
N ALA A 41 -15.21 -3.61 -10.31
CA ALA A 41 -13.91 -3.17 -10.78
C ALA A 41 -13.43 -4.01 -11.95
N GLU A 42 -12.64 -3.41 -12.83
CA GLU A 42 -12.14 -4.07 -14.03
C GLU A 42 -11.16 -5.20 -13.65
N GLY A 43 -11.58 -6.43 -13.92
CA GLY A 43 -10.84 -7.65 -13.57
C GLY A 43 -9.81 -8.10 -14.60
N PHE A 44 -9.35 -9.34 -14.46
CA PHE A 44 -8.30 -9.95 -15.29
C PHE A 44 -8.73 -10.28 -16.73
N MET A 45 -10.02 -10.47 -16.99
CA MET A 45 -10.59 -11.02 -18.23
C MET A 45 -11.72 -10.14 -18.79
N ASP A 46 -11.59 -8.81 -18.69
CA ASP A 46 -12.65 -7.83 -19.04
C ASP A 46 -14.01 -8.14 -18.39
N THR A 47 -13.96 -8.87 -17.28
CA THR A 47 -15.12 -9.24 -16.48
C THR A 47 -15.05 -8.46 -15.19
N ASP A 48 -16.13 -7.76 -14.90
CA ASP A 48 -16.31 -6.98 -13.68
C ASP A 48 -16.18 -7.87 -12.44
N ILE A 49 -15.26 -7.52 -11.56
CA ILE A 49 -15.09 -8.15 -10.25
C ILE A 49 -15.92 -7.38 -9.24
N PRO A 50 -16.90 -8.01 -8.56
CA PRO A 50 -17.63 -7.35 -7.49
C PRO A 50 -16.73 -7.15 -6.28
N LEU A 51 -16.65 -5.90 -5.82
CA LEU A 51 -15.95 -5.47 -4.62
C LEU A 51 -16.95 -4.94 -3.60
N GLN A 52 -16.76 -5.34 -2.36
CA GLN A 52 -17.42 -4.77 -1.20
C GLN A 52 -16.40 -3.94 -0.43
N LEU A 53 -16.63 -2.64 -0.39
CA LEU A 53 -15.81 -1.66 0.33
C LEU A 53 -16.60 -1.17 1.54
N VAL A 54 -16.03 -1.30 2.72
CA VAL A 54 -16.60 -0.73 3.95
C VAL A 54 -15.68 0.38 4.41
N PHE A 55 -16.25 1.57 4.56
CA PHE A 55 -15.55 2.75 5.01
C PHE A 55 -15.99 3.12 6.42
N HIS A 56 -15.03 3.47 7.26
CA HIS A 56 -15.21 4.05 8.58
C HIS A 56 -14.61 5.45 8.57
N LEU A 57 -15.45 6.48 8.63
CA LEU A 57 -15.06 7.87 8.69
C LEU A 57 -15.06 8.33 10.16
N PRO A 58 -13.90 8.46 10.80
CA PRO A 58 -13.83 9.03 12.16
C PRO A 58 -14.20 10.52 12.14
N LEU A 59 -14.48 11.10 13.30
CA LEU A 59 -14.83 12.53 13.43
C LEU A 59 -13.75 13.50 12.92
N SER A 60 -12.50 13.06 12.92
CA SER A 60 -11.36 13.84 12.45
C SER A 60 -11.17 13.77 10.92
N TYR A 61 -11.99 13.01 10.20
CA TYR A 61 -11.97 12.98 8.74
C TYR A 61 -12.46 14.34 8.17
N PRO A 62 -11.84 14.88 7.09
CA PRO A 62 -10.80 14.31 6.23
C PRO A 62 -9.35 14.60 6.65
N TYR A 63 -9.12 15.12 7.87
CA TYR A 63 -7.77 15.38 8.41
C TYR A 63 -7.03 14.10 8.83
N CYS A 64 -7.69 12.94 8.75
CA CYS A 64 -7.10 11.64 8.98
C CYS A 64 -7.68 10.63 8.00
N LEU A 65 -6.98 9.51 7.84
CA LEU A 65 -7.37 8.48 6.88
C LEU A 65 -8.68 7.79 7.30
N PRO A 66 -9.54 7.44 6.33
CA PRO A 66 -10.68 6.57 6.60
C PRO A 66 -10.19 5.15 6.93
N GLY A 67 -10.94 4.46 7.79
CA GLY A 67 -10.80 3.01 7.93
C GLY A 67 -11.39 2.32 6.71
N ILE A 68 -10.62 1.46 6.04
CA ILE A 68 -11.06 0.76 4.82
C ILE A 68 -11.00 -0.74 5.06
N VAL A 69 -12.08 -1.44 4.74
CA VAL A 69 -12.13 -2.90 4.66
C VAL A 69 -12.57 -3.29 3.26
N VAL A 70 -11.78 -4.16 2.63
CA VAL A 70 -12.02 -4.64 1.27
C VAL A 70 -12.39 -6.12 1.34
N ASN A 71 -13.50 -6.49 0.70
CA ASN A 71 -13.93 -7.86 0.61
C ASN A 71 -14.42 -8.17 -0.81
N SER A 72 -14.14 -9.36 -1.32
CA SER A 72 -14.65 -9.81 -2.61
C SER A 72 -14.78 -11.32 -2.63
N LYS A 73 -15.80 -11.82 -3.33
CA LYS A 73 -15.97 -13.27 -3.57
C LYS A 73 -14.93 -13.83 -4.54
N HIS A 74 -14.30 -12.97 -5.35
CA HIS A 74 -13.38 -13.36 -6.41
C HIS A 74 -11.91 -13.09 -6.05
N LEU A 75 -11.64 -12.45 -4.92
CA LEU A 75 -10.29 -12.17 -4.43
C LEU A 75 -9.97 -13.02 -3.22
N THR A 76 -8.70 -13.43 -3.12
CA THR A 76 -8.19 -14.06 -1.90
C THR A 76 -8.04 -13.03 -0.79
N ARG A 77 -8.01 -13.49 0.47
CA ARG A 77 -7.79 -12.60 1.63
C ARG A 77 -6.49 -11.80 1.51
N ALA A 78 -5.43 -12.39 0.97
CA ALA A 78 -4.16 -11.71 0.74
C ALA A 78 -4.29 -10.58 -0.30
N GLN A 79 -5.00 -10.83 -1.41
CA GLN A 79 -5.28 -9.81 -2.42
C GLN A 79 -6.14 -8.67 -1.87
N CYS A 80 -7.13 -8.97 -1.02
CA CYS A 80 -7.93 -7.94 -0.35
C CYS A 80 -7.07 -7.03 0.55
N GLU A 81 -6.11 -7.59 1.29
CA GLU A 81 -5.18 -6.77 2.10
C GLU A 81 -4.27 -5.92 1.22
N ILE A 82 -3.74 -6.46 0.11
CA ILE A 82 -2.93 -5.67 -0.85
C ILE A 82 -3.74 -4.49 -1.43
N VAL A 83 -4.99 -4.75 -1.83
CA VAL A 83 -5.89 -3.71 -2.35
C VAL A 83 -6.17 -2.63 -1.29
N LYS A 84 -6.42 -3.05 -0.04
CA LYS A 84 -6.65 -2.15 1.09
C LYS A 84 -5.42 -1.28 1.38
N GLU A 85 -4.22 -1.87 1.43
CA GLU A 85 -2.97 -1.13 1.62
C GLU A 85 -2.80 -0.07 0.52
N LYS A 86 -3.04 -0.46 -0.73
CA LYS A 86 -2.91 0.45 -1.86
C LYS A 86 -3.96 1.58 -1.85
N LEU A 87 -5.18 1.29 -1.41
CA LEU A 87 -6.22 2.31 -1.20
C LEU A 87 -5.82 3.30 -0.09
N LEU A 88 -5.19 2.83 0.99
CA LEU A 88 -4.70 3.71 2.05
C LEU A 88 -3.54 4.59 1.56
N GLU A 89 -2.63 4.07 0.74
CA GLU A 89 -1.58 4.89 0.10
C GLU A 89 -2.17 5.99 -0.78
N GLN A 90 -3.25 5.72 -1.52
CA GLN A 90 -3.94 6.76 -2.29
C GLN A 90 -4.67 7.76 -1.39
N ALA A 91 -5.25 7.32 -0.29
CA ALA A 91 -5.92 8.18 0.67
C ALA A 91 -4.96 9.21 1.28
N GLU A 92 -3.69 8.85 1.48
CA GLU A 92 -2.65 9.78 1.95
C GLU A 92 -2.41 10.94 0.97
N THR A 93 -2.54 10.70 -0.34
CA THR A 93 -2.37 11.76 -1.35
C THR A 93 -3.53 12.74 -1.43
N LEU A 94 -4.70 12.34 -0.90
CA LEU A 94 -5.95 13.10 -0.94
C LEU A 94 -6.32 13.68 0.44
N LEU A 95 -5.39 13.67 1.39
CA LEU A 95 -5.64 14.20 2.75
C LEU A 95 -6.16 15.63 2.71
N LEU A 96 -7.00 15.96 3.71
CA LEU A 96 -7.69 17.24 3.87
C LEU A 96 -8.91 17.44 2.97
N GLU A 97 -9.14 16.58 2.00
CA GLU A 97 -10.32 16.61 1.12
C GLU A 97 -11.19 15.34 1.29
N PRO A 98 -12.52 15.44 1.07
CA PRO A 98 -13.38 14.27 0.93
C PRO A 98 -12.89 13.41 -0.25
N MET A 99 -12.48 12.18 0.05
CA MET A 99 -11.69 11.32 -0.84
C MET A 99 -12.36 9.99 -1.16
N VAL A 100 -13.51 9.66 -0.54
CA VAL A 100 -14.11 8.33 -0.65
C VAL A 100 -14.50 8.02 -2.10
N HIS A 101 -15.11 8.98 -2.79
CA HIS A 101 -15.51 8.77 -4.18
C HIS A 101 -14.30 8.51 -5.10
N GLU A 102 -13.26 9.33 -4.97
CA GLU A 102 -12.01 9.19 -5.72
C GLU A 102 -11.34 7.84 -5.47
N LEU A 103 -11.31 7.38 -4.21
CA LEU A 103 -10.78 6.05 -3.87
C LEU A 103 -11.57 4.92 -4.54
N VAL A 104 -12.89 5.04 -4.63
CA VAL A 104 -13.74 4.06 -5.30
C VAL A 104 -13.46 4.03 -6.80
N LEU A 105 -13.41 5.20 -7.46
CA LEU A 105 -13.07 5.28 -8.89
C LEU A 105 -11.69 4.71 -9.16
N TRP A 106 -10.71 5.09 -8.34
CA TRP A 106 -9.33 4.65 -8.48
C TRP A 106 -9.23 3.12 -8.45
N ILE A 107 -9.89 2.45 -7.49
CA ILE A 107 -9.82 0.98 -7.44
C ILE A 107 -10.59 0.32 -8.58
N GLN A 108 -11.68 0.92 -9.08
CA GLN A 108 -12.39 0.39 -10.25
C GLN A 108 -11.48 0.26 -11.47
N GLU A 109 -10.60 1.25 -11.68
CA GLU A 109 -9.68 1.31 -12.83
C GLU A 109 -8.36 0.56 -12.59
N ASN A 110 -7.89 0.53 -11.33
CA ASN A 110 -6.56 0.03 -10.99
C ASN A 110 -6.53 -1.40 -10.46
N LEU A 111 -7.68 -2.04 -10.19
CA LEU A 111 -7.74 -3.39 -9.62
C LEU A 111 -6.92 -4.39 -10.45
N ARG A 112 -7.08 -4.41 -11.78
CA ARG A 112 -6.30 -5.28 -12.67
C ARG A 112 -4.78 -5.11 -12.53
N HIS A 113 -4.30 -3.89 -12.27
CA HIS A 113 -2.88 -3.60 -12.17
C HIS A 113 -2.32 -4.08 -10.84
N ILE A 114 -3.07 -3.86 -9.76
CA ILE A 114 -2.72 -4.36 -8.42
C ILE A 114 -2.66 -5.89 -8.41
N LEU A 115 -3.65 -6.52 -9.04
CA LEU A 115 -3.78 -7.97 -9.00
C LEU A 115 -2.92 -8.71 -10.04
N LYS A 116 -2.45 -8.05 -11.12
CA LYS A 116 -1.47 -8.59 -12.08
C LYS A 116 -0.04 -8.67 -11.53
N CYS A 117 0.18 -8.16 -10.32
CA CYS A 117 1.41 -8.32 -9.57
C CYS A 117 1.37 -9.45 -8.50
N PRO A 118 0.92 -10.70 -8.77
CA PRO A 118 1.23 -11.84 -7.91
C PRO A 118 2.46 -12.52 -8.51
N GLU A 119 3.66 -12.18 -8.06
CA GLU A 119 4.94 -12.54 -8.70
C GLU A 119 5.04 -13.97 -9.30
N ALA A 120 5.35 -14.11 -10.60
CA ALA A 120 5.85 -15.35 -11.21
C ALA A 120 6.60 -15.11 -12.55
N GLY A 121 7.88 -15.49 -12.59
CA GLY A 121 8.55 -16.19 -13.70
C GLY A 121 8.53 -15.63 -15.14
N GLY A 122 9.73 -15.33 -15.65
CA GLY A 122 10.14 -15.68 -17.02
C GLY A 122 10.14 -14.58 -18.08
N GLY A 123 11.35 -14.15 -18.48
CA GLY A 123 11.64 -13.38 -19.70
C GLY A 123 11.31 -11.88 -19.57
N SER A 124 12.24 -10.93 -19.61
CA SER A 124 13.14 -10.64 -20.74
C SER A 124 12.42 -10.92 -22.08
N GLU A 125 12.05 -9.96 -22.93
CA GLU A 125 12.86 -8.82 -23.38
C GLU A 125 12.03 -7.63 -23.86
N LYS A 126 12.52 -6.46 -23.46
CA LYS A 126 12.45 -5.14 -24.08
C LYS A 126 11.11 -4.44 -24.28
N CYS A 127 10.94 -3.46 -23.38
CA CYS A 127 10.82 -2.07 -23.80
C CYS A 127 11.61 -1.84 -25.10
N SER A 128 10.88 -1.49 -26.13
CA SER A 128 11.45 -0.62 -27.11
C SER A 128 10.39 0.44 -27.40
N SER A 129 10.74 1.67 -27.07
CA SER A 129 10.54 2.71 -28.06
C SER A 129 11.26 2.22 -29.32
N ALA A 130 10.54 1.45 -30.13
CA ALA A 130 10.91 0.78 -31.38
C ALA A 130 12.19 -0.12 -31.39
N ALA A 131 11.92 -1.43 -31.41
CA ALA A 131 12.75 -2.58 -31.77
C ALA A 131 14.11 -2.85 -31.09
N SER A 132 14.33 -4.14 -30.81
CA SER A 132 15.59 -4.90 -30.68
C SER A 132 16.23 -5.00 -29.29
N MET A 133 16.43 -6.26 -28.84
CA MET A 133 16.80 -6.94 -27.57
C MET A 133 18.07 -6.50 -26.81
N THR A 134 18.08 -6.60 -25.47
CA THR A 134 19.22 -6.85 -24.55
C THR A 134 18.73 -6.80 -23.10
N VAL A 135 18.79 -7.96 -22.46
CA VAL A 135 18.67 -8.29 -21.03
C VAL A 135 19.44 -7.29 -20.15
N ASP A 136 18.80 -6.70 -19.14
CA ASP A 136 19.50 -5.91 -18.11
C ASP A 136 19.05 -6.33 -16.71
N ASP A 137 20.06 -6.72 -15.94
CA ASP A 137 20.05 -7.38 -14.64
C ASP A 137 19.85 -6.32 -13.56
N GLY A 138 18.57 -6.00 -13.33
CA GLY A 138 18.15 -4.77 -12.67
C GLY A 138 18.47 -4.70 -11.17
N LEU A 139 19.45 -3.87 -10.85
CA LEU A 139 19.82 -3.39 -9.52
C LEU A 139 18.59 -2.98 -8.68
N TRP A 140 18.30 -3.75 -7.63
CA TRP A 140 17.13 -3.56 -6.77
C TRP A 140 17.43 -2.59 -5.62
N MET A 141 16.45 -1.76 -5.27
CA MET A 141 16.55 -0.76 -4.22
C MET A 141 15.50 -1.04 -3.14
N THR A 142 15.86 -0.96 -1.87
CA THR A 142 14.93 -1.07 -0.74
C THR A 142 15.24 -0.04 0.31
N LEU A 143 14.19 0.58 0.84
CA LEU A 143 14.27 1.55 1.93
C LEU A 143 13.67 0.94 3.20
N LEU A 144 14.46 0.90 4.26
CA LEU A 144 14.06 0.36 5.57
C LEU A 144 13.96 1.50 6.57
N HIS A 145 12.84 1.56 7.28
CA HIS A 145 12.64 2.45 8.42
C HIS A 145 13.09 1.79 9.72
N LEU A 146 13.82 2.53 10.56
CA LEU A 146 14.24 2.10 11.88
C LEU A 146 13.71 3.09 12.93
N ASP A 147 12.97 2.55 13.89
CA ASP A 147 12.31 3.35 14.93
C ASP A 147 13.28 3.86 16.01
N HIS A 148 14.30 3.07 16.38
CA HIS A 148 15.25 3.47 17.41
C HIS A 148 16.61 2.77 17.28
N MET A 149 17.69 3.53 17.45
CA MET A 149 19.06 3.01 17.43
C MET A 149 19.72 3.25 18.78
N ARG A 150 19.85 2.20 19.60
CA ARG A 150 20.40 2.30 20.95
C ARG A 150 21.92 2.53 20.98
N ALA A 151 22.65 1.94 20.03
CA ALA A 151 24.11 2.01 19.96
C ALA A 151 24.61 2.26 18.52
N LYS A 152 24.65 3.54 18.11
CA LYS A 152 24.93 3.98 16.72
C LYS A 152 26.21 3.39 16.12
N ALA A 153 27.33 3.46 16.83
CA ALA A 153 28.62 3.00 16.30
C ALA A 153 28.70 1.48 16.10
N LYS A 154 28.01 0.70 16.95
CA LYS A 154 27.94 -0.76 16.86
C LYS A 154 27.03 -1.17 15.69
N TYR A 155 25.91 -0.46 15.53
CA TYR A 155 24.95 -0.69 14.47
C TYR A 155 25.50 -0.40 13.07
N VAL A 156 26.18 0.74 12.88
CA VAL A 156 26.80 1.10 11.59
C VAL A 156 27.80 0.03 11.17
N LYS A 157 28.67 -0.43 12.08
CA LYS A 157 29.64 -1.50 11.79
C LYS A 157 28.97 -2.83 11.43
N THR A 158 27.86 -3.15 12.08
CA THR A 158 27.08 -4.35 11.74
C THR A 158 26.46 -4.17 10.35
N VAL A 159 25.74 -3.09 10.08
CA VAL A 159 25.13 -2.87 8.76
C VAL A 159 26.16 -2.80 7.64
N GLU A 160 27.32 -2.18 7.86
CA GLU A 160 28.43 -2.16 6.89
C GLU A 160 28.97 -3.56 6.62
N LYS A 161 29.17 -4.37 7.66
CA LYS A 161 29.62 -5.75 7.52
C LYS A 161 28.60 -6.60 6.76
N TRP A 162 27.32 -6.43 7.06
CA TRP A 162 26.22 -7.14 6.39
C TRP A 162 26.07 -6.73 4.93
N ALA A 163 26.15 -5.42 4.66
CA ALA A 163 26.15 -4.90 3.30
C ALA A 163 27.34 -5.44 2.49
N SER A 164 28.52 -5.53 3.11
CA SER A 164 29.70 -6.13 2.50
C SER A 164 29.55 -7.63 2.23
N ASP A 165 29.03 -8.38 3.21
CA ASP A 165 28.81 -9.83 3.11
C ASP A 165 27.78 -10.19 2.03
N LEU A 166 26.79 -9.32 1.81
CA LEU A 166 25.72 -9.49 0.81
C LEU A 166 25.99 -8.74 -0.50
N ARG A 167 27.18 -8.13 -0.68
CA ARG A 167 27.55 -7.30 -1.84
C ARG A 167 26.55 -6.17 -2.16
N LEU A 168 25.84 -5.69 -1.14
CA LEU A 168 24.90 -4.59 -1.24
C LEU A 168 25.62 -3.25 -1.05
N THR A 169 25.28 -2.28 -1.89
CA THR A 169 25.63 -0.88 -1.69
C THR A 169 24.55 -0.24 -0.81
N GLY A 170 24.89 0.35 0.33
CA GLY A 170 23.91 0.92 1.24
C GLY A 170 24.23 2.33 1.69
N ARG A 171 23.20 3.12 1.98
CA ARG A 171 23.34 4.44 2.62
C ARG A 171 22.39 4.56 3.81
N LEU A 172 22.97 4.83 4.97
CA LEU A 172 22.23 5.22 6.16
C LEU A 172 21.94 6.72 6.14
N MET A 173 20.66 7.08 6.25
CA MET A 173 20.19 8.46 6.35
C MET A 173 19.59 8.68 7.74
N PHE A 174 20.06 9.72 8.43
CA PHE A 174 19.57 10.11 9.75
C PHE A 174 18.80 11.42 9.60
N MET A 175 17.46 11.35 9.63
CA MET A 175 16.57 12.50 9.53
C MET A 175 15.90 12.74 10.88
N GLY A 176 16.63 13.37 11.81
CA GLY A 176 16.14 13.67 13.16
C GLY A 176 15.90 12.41 13.98
N LYS A 177 14.63 12.10 14.27
CA LYS A 177 14.23 10.88 14.99
C LYS A 177 14.08 9.66 14.07
N ILE A 178 13.98 9.87 12.76
CA ILE A 178 13.77 8.84 11.76
C ILE A 178 15.13 8.39 11.23
N ILE A 179 15.38 7.09 11.23
CA ILE A 179 16.59 6.51 10.67
C ILE A 179 16.19 5.61 9.52
N LEU A 180 16.74 5.88 8.34
CA LEU A 180 16.47 5.14 7.12
C LEU A 180 17.73 4.42 6.64
N ILE A 181 17.59 3.16 6.21
CA ILE A 181 18.63 2.45 5.47
C ILE A 181 18.15 2.27 4.04
N LEU A 182 18.87 2.87 3.11
CA LEU A 182 18.74 2.58 1.70
C LEU A 182 19.72 1.45 1.36
N LEU A 183 19.23 0.35 0.80
CA LEU A 183 20.04 -0.76 0.29
C LEU A 183 19.82 -0.90 -1.21
N GLN A 184 20.92 -1.10 -1.93
CA GLN A 184 21.04 -1.18 -3.39
C GLN A 184 21.84 -2.42 -3.74
N GLY A 185 21.34 -3.31 -4.58
CA GLY A 185 22.06 -4.54 -4.90
C GLY A 185 21.23 -5.53 -5.69
N ASP A 186 21.76 -6.74 -5.86
CA ASP A 186 21.13 -7.74 -6.71
C ASP A 186 19.84 -8.28 -6.10
N ARG A 187 18.87 -8.63 -6.96
CA ARG A 187 17.55 -9.12 -6.54
C ARG A 187 17.64 -10.40 -5.69
N ASN A 188 18.70 -11.20 -5.86
CA ASN A 188 18.92 -12.41 -5.06
C ASN A 188 19.47 -12.12 -3.66
N ASP A 189 20.19 -11.00 -3.49
CA ASP A 189 20.82 -10.61 -2.23
C ASP A 189 19.92 -9.73 -1.35
N ILE A 190 18.93 -9.03 -1.95
CA ILE A 190 17.94 -8.21 -1.22
C ILE A 190 16.69 -9.00 -0.79
N LYS A 191 16.61 -10.30 -1.11
CA LYS A 191 15.55 -11.17 -0.61
C LYS A 191 15.73 -11.37 0.89
N VAL A 192 15.25 -10.40 1.68
CA VAL A 192 15.40 -10.25 3.14
C VAL A 192 15.34 -11.64 3.78
N PRO A 193 16.49 -12.31 4.01
CA PRO A 193 16.45 -13.61 4.64
C PRO A 193 15.85 -13.34 6.02
N LYS A 194 15.08 -14.28 6.58
CA LYS A 194 14.63 -14.17 7.97
C LYS A 194 15.78 -13.83 8.93
N SER A 195 17.03 -14.15 8.55
CA SER A 195 18.27 -13.72 9.18
C SER A 195 18.50 -12.19 9.21
N LEU A 196 18.19 -11.43 8.15
CA LEU A 196 18.29 -9.97 8.13
C LEU A 196 17.32 -9.35 9.15
N MET A 197 16.07 -9.80 9.19
CA MET A 197 15.12 -9.33 10.20
C MET A 197 15.51 -9.78 11.61
N LEU A 198 15.98 -11.02 11.81
CA LEU A 198 16.42 -11.49 13.13
C LEU A 198 17.65 -10.73 13.63
N ASN A 199 18.63 -10.43 12.78
CA ASN A 199 19.86 -9.76 13.21
C ASN A 199 19.67 -8.26 13.39
N VAL A 200 18.82 -7.62 12.57
CA VAL A 200 18.41 -6.23 12.80
C VAL A 200 17.60 -6.15 14.09
N ASN A 201 16.66 -7.07 14.36
CA ASN A 201 15.94 -7.11 15.65
C ASN A 201 16.88 -7.40 16.82
N LEU A 202 17.76 -8.40 16.72
CA LEU A 202 18.70 -8.76 17.78
C LEU A 202 19.65 -7.58 18.09
N ALA A 203 20.07 -6.81 17.08
CA ALA A 203 20.87 -5.60 17.27
C ALA A 203 20.08 -4.40 17.81
N ILE A 204 18.76 -4.35 17.61
CA ILE A 204 17.87 -3.37 18.26
C ILE A 204 17.68 -3.72 19.75
N PHE A 205 17.63 -5.02 20.08
CA PHE A 205 17.38 -5.54 21.43
C PHE A 205 18.64 -5.78 22.30
N CYS A 206 19.85 -5.81 21.73
CA CYS A 206 21.13 -5.94 22.45
C CYS A 206 21.84 -4.59 22.68
#